data_AF-A0A943KWG0-F1
#
_entry.id   AF-A0A943KWG0-F1
#
_cell.length_a   1.000
_cell.length_b   1.000
_cell.length_c   1.000
_cell.angle_alpha   90.00
_cell.angle_beta   90.00
_cell.angle_gamma   90.00
#
_symmetry.space_group_name_H-M   'P 1'
#
loop_
_entity.id
_entity.type
_entity.pdbx_description
1 polymer ?
#
loop_
_entity_poly.entity_id
_entity_poly.type
_entity_poly.pdbx_seq_one_letter_code
_entity_poly.pdbx_strand_id
1 'polypeptide(L)' 'MAISDKNDRLTIIINKETKNKLAKIAEADGRSISNYVSRLIEKHVEEKR' A
#
# COMPACT_ATOMS: atom_id res chain seq x y z
N MET A 1 8.73 -9.02 -15.52
CA MET A 1 7.31 -9.07 -15.11
C MET A 1 6.60 -7.85 -15.66
N ALA A 2 5.82 -8.05 -16.74
CA ALA A 2 4.93 -7.01 -17.24
C ALA A 2 3.81 -6.83 -16.20
N ILE A 3 3.53 -5.58 -15.88
CA ILE A 3 2.35 -5.23 -15.09
C ILE A 3 1.17 -5.24 -16.06
N SER A 4 -0.02 -5.67 -15.61
CA SER A 4 -1.24 -5.54 -16.44
C SER A 4 -1.42 -4.09 -16.88
N ASP A 5 -1.90 -3.85 -18.10
CA ASP A 5 -2.16 -2.50 -18.63
C ASP A 5 -3.10 -1.65 -17.75
N LYS A 6 -3.81 -2.28 -16.82
CA LYS A 6 -4.71 -1.62 -15.85
C LYS A 6 -4.02 -1.14 -14.57
N ASN A 7 -2.77 -1.53 -14.35
CA ASN A 7 -2.05 -1.27 -13.11
C ASN A 7 -0.86 -0.35 -13.38
N ASP A 8 -0.63 0.61 -12.50
CA ASP A 8 0.51 1.53 -12.57
C ASP A 8 1.38 1.44 -11.30
N ARG A 9 2.63 1.93 -11.36
CA ARG A 9 3.56 1.94 -10.23
C ARG A 9 3.62 3.31 -9.58
N LEU A 10 3.34 3.34 -8.28
CA LEU A 10 3.60 4.49 -7.44
C LEU A 10 4.83 4.22 -6.56
N THR A 11 5.84 5.08 -6.64
CA THR A 11 6.98 5.09 -5.71
C THR A 11 6.79 6.21 -4.69
N ILE A 12 6.79 5.87 -3.41
CA ILE A 12 6.64 6.83 -2.31
C ILE A 12 7.90 6.89 -1.45
N ILE A 13 8.23 8.10 -0.98
CA ILE A 13 9.28 8.33 0.00
C ILE A 13 8.60 8.61 1.33
N ILE A 14 8.87 7.74 2.32
CA ILE A 14 8.38 7.89 3.69
C ILE A 14 9.55 7.72 4.66
N ASN A 15 9.43 8.28 5.85
CA ASN A 15 10.46 8.11 6.87
C ASN A 15 10.55 6.62 7.32
N LYS A 16 11.70 6.25 7.90
CA LYS A 16 11.97 4.86 8.32
C LYS A 16 11.00 4.38 9.40
N GLU A 17 10.61 5.27 10.31
CA GLU A 17 9.72 4.93 11.42
C GLU A 17 8.32 4.53 10.92
N THR A 18 7.75 5.32 10.01
CA THR A 18 6.47 5.04 9.35
C THR A 18 6.53 3.74 8.58
N LYS A 19 7.62 3.48 7.84
CA LYS A 19 7.81 2.21 7.14
C LYS A 19 7.78 1.03 8.11
N ASN A 20 8.46 1.13 9.25
CA ASN A 20 8.50 0.08 10.25
C ASN A 20 7.13 -0.14 10.92
N LYS A 21 6.39 0.93 11.20
CA LYS A 21 5.01 0.82 11.72
C LYS A 21 4.09 0.15 10.70
N LEU A 22 4.17 0.53 9.43
CA LEU A 22 3.42 -0.10 8.34
C LEU A 22 3.75 -1.59 8.20
N ALA A 23 5.01 -1.98 8.34
CA ALA A 23 5.42 -3.38 8.32
C ALA A 23 4.69 -4.20 9.39
N LYS A 24 4.67 -3.71 10.64
CA LYS A 24 4.00 -4.38 11.77
C LYS A 24 2.48 -4.46 11.56
N ILE A 25 1.87 -3.40 11.06
CA ILE A 25 0.41 -3.37 10.80
C ILE A 25 0.06 -4.35 9.68
N ALA A 26 0.83 -4.35 8.59
CA ALA A 26 0.60 -5.27 7.47
C ALA A 26 0.79 -6.73 7.89
N GLU A 27 1.81 -7.01 8.71
CA GLU A 27 2.06 -8.34 9.27
C GLU A 27 0.92 -8.83 10.16
N ALA A 28 0.40 -7.95 11.04
CA ALA A 28 -0.76 -8.26 11.87
C ALA A 28 -2.03 -8.58 11.07
N ASP A 29 -2.16 -8.01 9.86
CA ASP A 29 -3.27 -8.23 8.92
C ASP A 29 -2.97 -9.38 7.92
N GLY A 30 -1.83 -10.08 8.08
CA GLY A 30 -1.40 -11.20 7.23
C GLY A 30 -1.06 -10.80 5.79
N ARG A 31 -0.62 -9.56 5.56
CA ARG A 31 -0.38 -9.00 4.21
C ARG A 31 1.02 -8.41 4.07
N SER A 32 1.46 -8.25 2.83
CA SER A 32 2.63 -7.43 2.51
C SER A 32 2.30 -5.94 2.67
N ILE A 33 3.33 -5.13 2.94
CA ILE A 33 3.20 -3.67 3.03
C ILE A 33 2.56 -3.09 1.78
N SER A 34 3.02 -3.52 0.59
CA SER A 34 2.50 -3.03 -0.68
C SER A 34 1.01 -3.30 -0.83
N ASN A 35 0.55 -4.52 -0.51
CA ASN A 35 -0.87 -4.87 -0.60
C ASN A 35 -1.71 -4.08 0.42
N TYR A 36 -1.20 -3.94 1.64
CA TYR A 36 -1.85 -3.14 2.67
C TYR A 36 -2.04 -1.68 2.22
N VAL A 37 -0.98 -1.07 1.68
CA VAL A 37 -1.01 0.32 1.20
C VAL A 37 -1.94 0.47 -0.01
N SER A 38 -1.88 -0.43 -0.99
CA SER A 38 -2.77 -0.41 -2.16
C SER A 38 -4.24 -0.41 -1.74
N ARG A 39 -4.63 -1.32 -0.83
CA ARG A 39 -6.02 -1.40 -0.35
C ARG A 39 -6.45 -0.17 0.44
N LEU A 40 -5.54 0.42 1.23
CA LEU A 40 -5.82 1.64 1.99
C LEU A 40 -6.06 2.82 1.04
N ILE A 41 -5.28 2.93 -0.04
CA ILE A 41 -5.45 3.95 -1.07
C ILE A 41 -6.77 3.73 -1.83
N GLU A 42 -7.05 2.51 -2.28
CA GLU A 42 -8.31 2.16 -2.97
C GLU A 42 -9.52 2.55 -2.13
N LYS A 43 -9.55 2.11 -0.86
CA LYS A 43 -10.63 2.45 0.07
C LYS A 43 -10.78 3.97 0.26
N HIS A 44 -9.66 4.69 0.41
CA HIS A 44 -9.71 6.14 0.59
C HIS A 44 -10.26 6.87 -0.65
N VAL A 45 -9.93 6.38 -1.86
CA VAL A 45 -10.46 6.93 -3.11
C VAL A 45 -11.96 6.64 -3.25
N GLU A 46 -12.40 5.44 -2.89
CA GLU A 46 -13.82 5.07 -2.88
C GLU A 46 -14.64 5.91 -1.89
N GLU A 47 -14.13 6.15 -0.68
CA GLU A 47 -14.80 6.96 0.34
C GLU A 47 -14.92 8.45 -0.01
N LYS A 48 -14.08 8.95 -0.92
CA LYS A 48 -14.05 10.36 -1.36
C LYS A 48 -14.83 10.60 -2.65
N ARG A 49 -15.44 9.56 -3.22
CA ARG A 49 -16.20 9.60 -4.47
C ARG A 49 -17.69 9.73 -4.20
#